data_AF-A0A7C6DWS3-F1
#
_entry.id   AF-A0A7C6DWS3-F1
#
_cell.length_a   1.000
_cell.length_b   1.000
_cell.length_c   1.000
_cell.angle_alpha   90.00
_cell.angle_beta   90.00
_cell.angle_gamma   90.00
#
_symmetry.space_group_name_H-M   'P 1'
#
loop_
_entity.id
_entity.type
_entity.pdbx_description
1 polymer ?
#
loop_
_entity_poly.entity_id
_entity_poly.type
_entity_poly.pdbx_seq_one_letter_code
_entity_poly.pdbx_strand_id
1 'polypeptide(L)'
;MIRTLFIALILTAVSLAVSAQEKPLSQAEYVKMLYAAQNDPAARTTLIDALRRRGIDFPVTDGLRSLTRSKSGNDDELRRTLDQADRRRVNPTATKLPGEIETAALLEKTRRNTLEAISEMPDFVVKQQIQRSAAFAGTGNFRNLDKLIVAVSYRSSGAEEYKLLAINGVPQQQSESRSSYEQAGGTSSTGEFVTVLSTIFKPESETEFNLVDTDILRNRPTVVFDFTVDRDRARQQITIGDTITQSTVTGIKGRIWIDREKSRVLRIESEATGIPEDFPAKSARRTIDYDWAEIAGEKYLLPLAADVRLTVRERKDVYELRNLIRFTNYQKFGSDVIIGPEDSEPVREEKP
;
A
#
# COMPACT_ATOMS: atom_id res chain seq x y z
N MET A 1 -62.41 -18.65 -41.76
CA MET A 1 -61.19 -17.87 -41.47
C MET A 1 -60.64 -18.33 -40.13
N ILE A 2 -59.62 -19.18 -40.13
CA ILE A 2 -58.90 -19.62 -38.92
C ILE A 2 -57.43 -19.24 -39.17
N ARG A 3 -56.90 -18.31 -38.38
CA ARG A 3 -55.49 -17.87 -38.45
C ARG A 3 -54.68 -18.72 -37.46
N THR A 4 -53.85 -19.61 -37.98
CA THR A 4 -52.89 -20.37 -37.19
C THR A 4 -51.65 -19.50 -36.95
N LEU A 5 -51.41 -19.13 -35.69
CA LEU A 5 -50.26 -18.34 -35.28
C LEU A 5 -49.10 -19.30 -34.95
N PHE A 6 -48.04 -19.29 -35.75
CA PHE A 6 -46.80 -20.01 -35.45
C PHE A 6 -45.95 -19.17 -34.49
N ILE A 7 -45.81 -19.62 -33.24
CA ILE A 7 -44.85 -19.05 -32.28
C ILE A 7 -43.55 -19.82 -32.45
N ALA A 8 -42.53 -19.17 -33.02
CA ALA A 8 -41.18 -19.69 -33.07
C ALA A 8 -40.48 -19.38 -31.74
N LEU A 9 -40.23 -20.43 -30.94
CA LEU A 9 -39.44 -20.34 -29.71
C LEU A 9 -37.95 -20.29 -30.09
N ILE A 10 -37.37 -19.08 -30.09
CA ILE A 10 -35.92 -18.90 -30.27
C ILE A 10 -35.27 -19.19 -28.91
N LEU A 11 -34.68 -20.37 -28.79
CA LEU A 11 -33.84 -20.75 -27.66
C LEU A 11 -32.46 -20.10 -27.86
N THR A 12 -32.23 -18.93 -27.28
CA THR A 12 -30.89 -18.31 -27.22
C THR A 12 -30.04 -19.10 -26.23
N ALA A 13 -29.16 -19.95 -26.76
CA ALA A 13 -28.11 -20.59 -25.97
C ALA A 13 -27.15 -19.51 -25.45
N VAL A 14 -27.23 -19.20 -24.16
CA VAL A 14 -26.22 -18.39 -23.48
C VAL A 14 -25.00 -19.28 -23.30
N SER A 15 -24.03 -19.12 -24.19
CA SER A 15 -22.70 -19.73 -24.03
C SER A 15 -21.99 -19.05 -22.87
N LEU A 16 -21.96 -19.73 -21.72
CA LEU A 16 -21.04 -19.42 -20.62
C LEU A 16 -19.61 -19.57 -21.16
N ALA A 17 -18.98 -18.44 -21.46
CA ALA A 17 -17.55 -18.40 -21.75
C ALA A 17 -16.81 -18.76 -20.46
N VAL A 18 -16.46 -20.03 -20.30
CA VAL A 18 -15.41 -20.45 -19.38
C VAL A 18 -14.14 -19.78 -19.88
N SER A 19 -13.70 -18.72 -19.20
CA SER A 19 -12.43 -18.07 -19.52
C SER A 19 -11.33 -19.13 -19.45
N ALA A 20 -10.75 -19.49 -20.58
CA ALA A 20 -9.63 -20.41 -20.63
C ALA A 20 -8.49 -19.76 -19.84
N GLN A 21 -8.11 -20.37 -18.71
CA GLN A 21 -7.03 -19.89 -17.88
C GLN A 21 -5.77 -19.81 -18.74
N GLU A 22 -5.28 -18.60 -18.99
CA GLU A 22 -4.08 -18.36 -19.79
C GLU A 22 -2.91 -19.19 -19.23
N LYS A 23 -2.15 -19.86 -20.12
CA LYS A 23 -1.06 -20.74 -19.71
C LYS A 23 -0.04 -19.97 -18.83
N PRO A 24 0.43 -20.53 -17.70
CA PRO A 24 1.48 -19.90 -16.89
C PRO A 24 2.70 -19.51 -17.70
N LEU A 25 3.42 -18.48 -17.26
CA LEU A 25 4.63 -18.04 -17.93
C LEU A 25 5.70 -19.12 -17.84
N SER A 26 6.29 -19.46 -19.01
CA SER A 26 7.52 -20.24 -19.06
C SER A 26 8.72 -19.39 -18.64
N GLN A 27 9.80 -20.03 -18.18
CA GLN A 27 11.03 -19.29 -17.82
C GLN A 27 11.58 -18.48 -19.00
N ALA A 28 11.54 -19.04 -20.22
CA ALA A 28 12.01 -18.35 -21.43
C ALA A 28 11.16 -17.11 -21.75
N GLU A 29 9.83 -17.21 -21.60
CA GLU A 29 8.91 -16.10 -21.79
C GLU A 29 9.12 -15.02 -20.73
N TYR A 30 9.23 -15.40 -19.45
CA TYR A 30 9.54 -14.49 -18.35
C TYR A 30 10.82 -13.70 -18.60
N VAL A 31 11.91 -14.40 -18.96
CA VAL A 31 13.20 -13.75 -19.24
C VAL A 31 13.07 -12.79 -20.42
N LYS A 32 12.40 -13.19 -21.51
CA LYS A 32 12.17 -12.29 -22.66
C LYS A 32 11.43 -11.01 -22.25
N MET A 33 10.36 -11.13 -21.47
CA MET A 33 9.60 -9.99 -20.97
C MET A 33 10.42 -9.12 -20.02
N LEU A 34 11.26 -9.73 -19.17
CA LEU A 34 12.14 -9.00 -18.25
C LEU A 34 13.17 -8.15 -19.00
N TYR A 35 13.73 -8.65 -20.10
CA TYR A 35 14.62 -7.86 -20.96
C TYR A 35 13.88 -6.69 -21.65
N ALA A 36 12.63 -6.87 -22.05
CA ALA A 36 11.82 -5.77 -22.58
C ALA A 36 11.55 -4.71 -21.50
N ALA A 37 11.21 -5.14 -20.29
CA ALA A 37 10.95 -4.30 -19.13
C ALA A 37 12.16 -3.47 -18.65
N GLN A 38 13.38 -3.84 -19.08
CA GLN A 38 14.60 -3.11 -18.73
C GLN A 38 14.58 -1.67 -19.27
N ASN A 39 14.08 -1.47 -20.49
CA ASN A 39 14.12 -0.18 -21.19
C ASN A 39 12.74 0.44 -21.39
N ASP A 40 11.66 -0.30 -21.09
CA ASP A 40 10.28 0.14 -21.31
C ASP A 40 9.42 -0.05 -20.04
N PRO A 41 8.98 1.05 -19.41
CA PRO A 41 8.05 0.99 -18.28
C PRO A 41 6.74 0.27 -18.60
N ALA A 42 6.21 0.38 -19.82
CA ALA A 42 4.96 -0.28 -20.20
C ALA A 42 5.13 -1.81 -20.27
N ALA A 43 6.25 -2.28 -20.82
CA ALA A 43 6.61 -3.69 -20.79
C ALA A 43 6.79 -4.23 -19.36
N ARG A 44 7.25 -3.40 -18.42
CA ARG A 44 7.33 -3.77 -17.00
C ARG A 44 5.96 -4.01 -16.39
N THR A 45 5.02 -3.08 -16.58
CA THR A 45 3.63 -3.25 -16.13
C THR A 45 3.02 -4.52 -16.72
N THR A 46 3.26 -4.76 -18.02
CA THR A 46 2.80 -5.97 -18.70
C THR A 46 3.36 -7.26 -18.09
N LEU A 47 4.65 -7.28 -17.72
CA LEU A 47 5.27 -8.42 -17.04
C LEU A 47 4.67 -8.66 -15.66
N ILE A 48 4.48 -7.59 -14.89
CA ILE A 48 3.86 -7.66 -13.56
C ILE A 48 2.44 -8.24 -13.68
N ASP A 49 1.63 -7.76 -14.63
CA ASP A 49 0.28 -8.25 -14.86
C ASP A 49 0.26 -9.71 -15.32
N ALA A 50 1.18 -10.10 -16.19
CA ALA A 50 1.30 -11.49 -16.64
C ALA A 50 1.66 -12.42 -15.48
N LEU A 51 2.63 -12.04 -14.62
CA LEU A 51 2.95 -12.80 -13.41
C LEU A 51 1.73 -12.96 -12.49
N ARG A 52 0.93 -11.91 -12.31
CA ARG A 52 -0.28 -11.94 -11.48
C ARG A 52 -1.35 -12.86 -12.05
N ARG A 53 -1.74 -12.65 -13.30
CA ARG A 53 -2.87 -13.34 -13.93
C ARG A 53 -2.56 -14.78 -14.31
N ARG A 54 -1.37 -15.02 -14.88
CA ARG A 54 -0.98 -16.32 -15.44
C ARG A 54 -0.18 -17.16 -14.45
N GLY A 55 0.55 -16.52 -13.53
CA GLY A 55 1.53 -17.21 -12.70
C GLY A 55 2.74 -17.67 -13.50
N ILE A 56 3.50 -18.61 -12.94
CA ILE A 56 4.73 -19.16 -13.53
C ILE A 56 4.72 -20.69 -13.44
N ASP A 57 5.38 -21.37 -14.38
CA ASP A 57 5.57 -22.83 -14.35
C ASP A 57 6.99 -23.27 -13.92
N PHE A 58 7.86 -22.32 -13.57
CA PHE A 58 9.27 -22.56 -13.25
C PHE A 58 9.61 -22.14 -11.80
N PRO A 59 10.61 -22.79 -11.17
CA PRO A 59 11.08 -22.39 -9.85
C PRO A 59 11.86 -21.07 -9.89
N VAL A 60 11.59 -20.17 -8.95
CA VAL A 60 12.33 -18.90 -8.85
C VAL A 60 13.61 -19.07 -8.03
N THR A 61 14.70 -19.37 -8.76
CA THR A 61 16.05 -19.52 -8.20
C THR A 61 16.67 -18.17 -7.77
N ASP A 62 17.71 -18.21 -6.94
CA ASP A 62 18.48 -17.01 -6.56
C ASP A 62 19.11 -16.30 -7.77
N GLY A 63 19.47 -17.07 -8.80
CA GLY A 63 19.94 -16.55 -10.08
C GLY A 63 18.86 -15.74 -10.79
N LEU A 64 17.61 -16.23 -10.83
CA LEU A 64 16.49 -15.47 -11.39
C LEU A 64 16.19 -14.23 -10.55
N ARG A 65 16.17 -14.32 -9.21
CA ARG A 65 15.98 -13.15 -8.33
C ARG A 65 17.01 -12.06 -8.57
N SER A 66 18.27 -12.46 -8.75
CA SER A 66 19.38 -11.56 -9.06
C SER A 66 19.25 -10.96 -10.46
N LEU A 67 18.83 -11.76 -11.44
CA LEU A 67 18.55 -11.29 -12.80
C LEU A 67 17.40 -10.27 -12.81
N THR A 68 16.29 -10.58 -12.14
CA THR A 68 15.14 -9.67 -11.98
C THR A 68 15.57 -8.36 -11.35
N ARG A 69 16.34 -8.42 -10.26
CA ARG A 69 16.90 -7.23 -9.60
C ARG A 69 17.73 -6.38 -10.58
N SER A 70 18.68 -6.99 -11.29
CA SER A 70 19.56 -6.25 -12.20
C SER A 70 18.83 -5.66 -13.40
N LYS A 71 17.90 -6.41 -14.00
CA LYS A 71 17.21 -6.02 -15.24
C LYS A 71 16.04 -5.07 -15.04
N SER A 72 15.46 -5.04 -13.86
CA SER A 72 14.36 -4.13 -13.54
C SER A 72 14.79 -2.78 -12.95
N GLY A 73 16.09 -2.57 -12.75
CA GLY A 73 16.57 -1.42 -11.98
C GLY A 73 16.21 -1.54 -10.49
N ASN A 74 16.24 -2.76 -9.95
CA ASN A 74 15.83 -3.09 -8.59
C ASN A 74 14.37 -2.71 -8.27
N ASP A 75 13.47 -2.98 -9.21
CA ASP A 75 12.04 -2.70 -9.03
C ASP A 75 11.43 -3.60 -7.93
N ASP A 76 10.96 -2.98 -6.85
CA ASP A 76 10.43 -3.68 -5.69
C ASP A 76 9.15 -4.47 -6.02
N GLU A 77 8.26 -3.89 -6.84
CA GLU A 77 6.96 -4.48 -7.19
C GLU A 77 7.13 -5.73 -8.05
N LEU A 78 7.95 -5.67 -9.09
CA LEU A 78 8.23 -6.81 -9.97
C LEU A 78 8.89 -7.94 -9.19
N ARG A 79 9.85 -7.62 -8.32
CA ARG A 79 10.50 -8.63 -7.46
C ARG A 79 9.51 -9.32 -6.54
N ARG A 80 8.66 -8.56 -5.84
CA ARG A 80 7.61 -9.11 -4.97
C ARG A 80 6.63 -9.97 -5.76
N THR A 81 6.21 -9.49 -6.94
CA THR A 81 5.24 -10.19 -7.79
C THR A 81 5.80 -11.53 -8.30
N LEU A 82 7.09 -11.59 -8.64
CA LEU A 82 7.75 -12.85 -9.00
C LEU A 82 7.75 -13.84 -7.82
N ASP A 83 8.07 -13.36 -6.63
CA ASP A 83 8.12 -14.19 -5.42
C ASP A 83 6.73 -14.72 -5.03
N GLN A 84 5.70 -13.88 -5.18
CA GLN A 84 4.30 -14.27 -5.02
C GLN A 84 3.90 -15.34 -6.04
N ALA A 85 4.30 -15.19 -7.31
CA ALA A 85 4.05 -16.20 -8.34
C ALA A 85 4.70 -17.55 -8.00
N ASP A 86 5.91 -17.57 -7.45
CA ASP A 86 6.57 -18.81 -7.01
C ASP A 86 5.87 -19.47 -5.81
N ARG A 87 5.43 -18.69 -4.82
CA ARG A 87 4.65 -19.21 -3.68
C ARG A 87 3.36 -19.91 -4.16
N ARG A 88 2.66 -19.30 -5.10
CA ARG A 88 1.44 -19.86 -5.72
C ARG A 88 1.74 -21.15 -6.49
N ARG A 89 2.84 -21.17 -7.25
CA ARG A 89 3.32 -22.37 -7.94
C ARG A 89 3.61 -23.52 -6.96
N VAL A 90 4.20 -23.22 -5.80
CA VAL A 90 4.55 -24.24 -4.79
C VAL A 90 3.32 -24.75 -4.03
N ASN A 91 2.34 -23.91 -3.73
CA ASN A 91 1.14 -24.31 -2.98
C ASN A 91 -0.16 -23.77 -3.60
N PRO A 92 -0.61 -24.32 -4.74
CA PRO A 92 -1.76 -23.82 -5.50
C PRO A 92 -3.09 -23.95 -4.75
N THR A 93 -3.20 -24.91 -3.83
CA THR A 93 -4.44 -25.13 -3.06
C THR A 93 -4.64 -24.04 -2.02
N ALA A 94 -3.58 -23.66 -1.30
CA ALA A 94 -3.63 -22.56 -0.34
C ALA A 94 -3.86 -21.18 -1.00
N THR A 95 -3.50 -21.06 -2.29
CA THR A 95 -3.61 -19.82 -3.06
C THR A 95 -4.75 -19.84 -4.08
N LYS A 96 -5.76 -20.70 -3.88
CA LYS A 96 -6.93 -20.73 -4.75
C LYS A 96 -7.74 -19.44 -4.58
N LEU A 97 -8.01 -18.75 -5.69
CA LEU A 97 -8.89 -17.58 -5.71
C LEU A 97 -10.30 -17.92 -5.19
N PRO A 98 -10.91 -17.04 -4.36
CA PRO A 98 -12.28 -17.21 -3.90
C PRO A 98 -13.27 -17.08 -5.07
N GLY A 99 -14.43 -17.73 -4.96
CA GLY A 99 -15.52 -17.55 -5.94
C GLY A 99 -16.14 -16.15 -5.86
N GLU A 100 -16.95 -15.73 -6.83
CA GLU A 100 -17.55 -14.39 -6.86
C GLU A 100 -18.39 -14.08 -5.61
N ILE A 101 -19.24 -15.03 -5.17
CA ILE A 101 -20.09 -14.87 -3.97
C ILE A 101 -19.23 -14.74 -2.71
N GLU A 102 -18.19 -15.56 -2.58
CA GLU A 102 -17.25 -15.52 -1.44
C GLU A 102 -16.45 -14.22 -1.43
N THR A 103 -16.03 -13.75 -2.60
CA THR A 103 -15.33 -12.48 -2.80
C THR A 103 -16.17 -11.30 -2.34
N ALA A 104 -17.43 -11.23 -2.79
CA ALA A 104 -18.36 -10.18 -2.39
C ALA A 104 -18.63 -10.21 -0.87
N ALA A 105 -18.87 -11.40 -0.31
CA ALA A 105 -19.08 -11.55 1.13
C ALA A 105 -17.84 -11.13 1.96
N LEU A 106 -16.64 -11.45 1.50
CA LEU A 106 -15.39 -11.05 2.14
C LEU A 106 -15.21 -9.53 2.13
N LEU A 107 -15.46 -8.87 0.98
CA LEU A 107 -15.37 -7.41 0.87
C LEU A 107 -16.38 -6.70 1.78
N GLU A 108 -17.64 -7.14 1.78
CA GLU A 108 -18.69 -6.54 2.63
C GLU A 108 -18.38 -6.73 4.12
N LYS A 109 -17.93 -7.92 4.52
CA LYS A 109 -17.49 -8.17 5.89
C LYS A 109 -16.27 -7.32 6.25
N THR A 110 -15.32 -7.14 5.34
CA THR A 110 -14.13 -6.30 5.56
C THR A 110 -14.51 -4.84 5.71
N ARG A 111 -15.43 -4.32 4.89
CA ARG A 111 -15.94 -2.96 5.00
C ARG A 111 -16.55 -2.71 6.38
N ARG A 112 -17.45 -3.59 6.82
CA ARG A 112 -18.08 -3.50 8.14
C ARG A 112 -17.04 -3.56 9.27
N ASN A 113 -16.18 -4.58 9.27
CA ASN A 113 -15.16 -4.77 10.30
C ASN A 113 -14.17 -3.60 10.38
N THR A 114 -13.85 -2.99 9.23
CA THR A 114 -12.93 -1.83 9.18
C THR A 114 -13.58 -0.58 9.74
N LEU A 115 -14.83 -0.29 9.36
CA LEU A 115 -15.55 0.89 9.86
C LEU A 115 -15.89 0.77 11.34
N GLU A 116 -16.26 -0.42 11.81
CA GLU A 116 -16.46 -0.73 13.23
C GLU A 116 -15.17 -0.52 14.03
N ALA A 117 -14.05 -1.10 13.56
CA ALA A 117 -12.76 -0.90 14.21
C ALA A 117 -12.29 0.56 14.25
N ILE A 118 -12.63 1.36 13.23
CA ILE A 118 -12.38 2.80 13.22
C ILE A 118 -13.22 3.50 14.29
N SER A 119 -14.51 3.16 14.42
CA SER A 119 -15.41 3.78 15.40
C SER A 119 -15.10 3.38 16.85
N GLU A 120 -14.52 2.20 17.07
CA GLU A 120 -14.16 1.66 18.38
C GLU A 120 -12.69 1.93 18.74
N MET A 121 -11.96 2.67 17.90
CA MET A 121 -10.55 2.95 18.11
C MET A 121 -10.36 3.76 19.41
N PRO A 122 -9.55 3.28 20.37
CA PRO A 122 -9.35 3.98 21.63
C PRO A 122 -8.47 5.21 21.43
N ASP A 123 -8.47 6.10 22.43
CA ASP A 123 -7.42 7.11 22.53
C ASP A 123 -6.09 6.41 22.86
N PHE A 124 -5.05 6.68 22.08
CA PHE A 124 -3.72 6.10 22.30
C PHE A 124 -2.61 7.08 21.96
N VAL A 125 -1.40 6.73 22.40
CA VAL A 125 -0.17 7.36 21.95
C VAL A 125 0.77 6.29 21.42
N VAL A 126 1.51 6.62 20.36
CA VAL A 126 2.50 5.72 19.75
C VAL A 126 3.75 6.49 19.36
N LYS A 127 4.89 5.80 19.37
CA LYS A 127 6.17 6.34 18.91
C LYS A 127 6.41 5.96 17.45
N GLN A 128 6.51 6.96 16.58
CA GLN A 128 7.00 6.81 15.22
C GLN A 128 8.52 7.02 15.18
N GLN A 129 9.23 6.00 14.71
CA GLN A 129 10.63 6.11 14.32
C GLN A 129 10.71 6.29 12.80
N ILE A 130 11.19 7.43 12.34
CA ILE A 130 11.18 7.80 10.92
C ILE A 130 12.61 7.89 10.40
N GLN A 131 12.96 7.11 9.38
CA GLN A 131 14.19 7.27 8.62
C GLN A 131 13.86 7.96 7.29
N ARG A 132 14.39 9.16 7.09
CA ARG A 132 14.25 9.87 5.81
C ARG A 132 15.46 9.65 4.94
N SER A 133 15.22 9.48 3.65
CA SER A 133 16.28 9.26 2.66
C SER A 133 15.88 9.85 1.30
N ALA A 134 16.88 10.13 0.46
CA ALA A 134 16.67 10.61 -0.90
C ALA A 134 17.56 9.89 -1.90
N ALA A 135 17.07 9.73 -3.12
CA ALA A 135 17.82 9.23 -4.27
C ALA A 135 17.51 10.08 -5.51
N PHE A 136 18.40 10.07 -6.50
CA PHE A 136 17.96 10.42 -7.85
C PHE A 136 16.91 9.40 -8.29
N ALA A 137 15.78 9.88 -8.81
CA ALA A 137 14.65 9.04 -9.16
C ALA A 137 15.07 7.92 -10.12
N GLY A 138 14.59 6.70 -9.86
CA GLY A 138 14.90 5.51 -10.67
C GLY A 138 16.26 4.86 -10.39
N THR A 139 17.12 5.44 -9.53
CA THR A 139 18.40 4.81 -9.18
C THR A 139 18.30 3.83 -8.02
N GLY A 140 17.33 3.99 -7.13
CA GLY A 140 17.21 3.22 -5.88
C GLY A 140 18.35 3.42 -4.87
N ASN A 141 19.31 4.30 -5.17
CA ASN A 141 20.49 4.55 -4.35
C ASN A 141 20.18 5.60 -3.26
N PHE A 142 19.34 5.19 -2.30
CA PHE A 142 18.92 6.05 -1.21
C PHE A 142 20.07 6.40 -0.28
N ARG A 143 20.25 7.71 -0.03
CA ARG A 143 21.13 8.25 0.99
C ARG A 143 20.27 8.73 2.15
N ASN A 144 20.65 8.34 3.36
CA ASN A 144 19.98 8.80 4.57
C ASN A 144 20.14 10.31 4.71
N LEU A 145 19.04 11.00 5.01
CA LEU A 145 19.01 12.44 5.28
C LEU A 145 19.07 12.68 6.79
N ASP A 146 18.13 12.10 7.51
CA ASP A 146 18.01 12.22 8.96
C ASP A 146 17.13 11.11 9.55
N LYS A 147 17.04 11.12 10.88
CA LYS A 147 16.13 10.30 11.68
C LYS A 147 15.28 11.16 12.59
N LEU A 148 13.98 10.93 12.61
CA LEU A 148 13.04 11.59 13.51
C LEU A 148 12.45 10.58 14.50
N ILE A 149 12.19 11.06 15.71
CA ILE A 149 11.31 10.39 16.66
C ILE A 149 10.11 11.31 16.90
N VAL A 150 8.91 10.81 16.63
CA VAL A 150 7.65 11.56 16.76
C VAL A 150 6.70 10.78 17.66
N ALA A 151 6.14 11.45 18.67
CA ALA A 151 4.98 10.92 19.39
C ALA A 151 3.73 11.30 18.63
N VAL A 152 2.87 10.31 18.36
CA VAL A 152 1.57 10.54 17.73
C VAL A 152 0.49 10.17 18.72
N SER A 153 -0.31 11.16 19.08
CA SER A 153 -1.49 11.00 19.91
C SER A 153 -2.70 10.92 19.00
N TYR A 154 -3.41 9.80 19.05
CA TYR A 154 -4.67 9.61 18.36
C TYR A 154 -5.82 9.75 19.36
N ARG A 155 -6.86 10.48 18.96
CA ARG A 155 -8.12 10.56 19.69
C ARG A 155 -9.21 9.83 18.92
N SER A 156 -10.11 9.16 19.64
CA SER A 156 -11.31 8.48 19.16
C SER A 156 -12.23 9.35 18.30
N SER A 157 -12.10 10.68 18.35
CA SER A 157 -12.73 11.60 17.40
C SER A 157 -12.15 11.53 15.97
N GLY A 158 -11.08 10.77 15.75
CA GLY A 158 -10.33 10.70 14.50
C GLY A 158 -9.18 11.71 14.38
N ALA A 159 -8.91 12.50 15.42
CA ALA A 159 -7.86 13.51 15.40
C ALA A 159 -6.48 12.92 15.72
N GLU A 160 -5.47 13.35 14.97
CA GLU A 160 -4.07 13.00 15.18
C GLU A 160 -3.26 14.25 15.55
N GLU A 161 -2.49 14.16 16.64
CA GLU A 161 -1.58 15.19 17.11
C GLU A 161 -0.15 14.65 17.13
N TYR A 162 0.77 15.38 16.51
CA TYR A 162 2.16 14.98 16.31
C TYR A 162 3.08 15.88 17.12
N LYS A 163 3.91 15.28 17.98
CA LYS A 163 4.94 15.96 18.78
C LYS A 163 6.31 15.44 18.39
N LEU A 164 7.16 16.30 17.84
CA LEU A 164 8.52 15.95 17.47
C LEU A 164 9.37 15.82 18.73
N LEU A 165 9.90 14.63 19.00
CA LEU A 165 10.67 14.35 20.21
C LEU A 165 12.18 14.45 19.99
N ALA A 166 12.68 14.02 18.83
CA ALA A 166 14.11 14.08 18.50
C ALA A 166 14.37 14.17 17.00
N ILE A 167 15.49 14.81 16.65
CA ILE A 167 16.07 14.83 15.30
C ILE A 167 17.52 14.35 15.42
N ASN A 168 17.90 13.31 14.70
CA ASN A 168 19.25 12.73 14.72
C ASN A 168 19.77 12.45 16.14
N GLY A 169 18.89 11.96 17.02
CA GLY A 169 19.21 11.66 18.42
C GLY A 169 19.25 12.88 19.34
N VAL A 170 19.06 14.10 18.83
CA VAL A 170 19.00 15.34 19.63
C VAL A 170 17.56 15.61 20.06
N PRO A 171 17.24 15.56 21.38
CA PRO A 171 15.89 15.81 21.87
C PRO A 171 15.40 17.24 21.60
N GLN A 172 14.10 17.38 21.30
CA GLN A 172 13.44 18.65 21.00
C GLN A 172 12.59 19.11 22.20
N GLN A 173 13.22 19.80 23.15
CA GLN A 173 12.60 20.11 24.46
C GLN A 173 11.40 21.07 24.39
N GLN A 174 11.26 21.87 23.32
CA GLN A 174 10.20 22.86 23.16
C GLN A 174 9.20 22.50 22.03
N SER A 175 9.14 21.23 21.59
CA SER A 175 8.17 20.86 20.56
C SER A 175 6.75 20.81 21.15
N GLU A 176 5.86 21.55 20.51
CA GLU A 176 4.42 21.45 20.72
C GLU A 176 3.82 20.33 19.86
N SER A 177 2.65 19.84 20.28
CA SER A 177 1.80 18.98 19.46
C SER A 177 1.12 19.80 18.35
N ARG A 178 1.13 19.29 17.11
CA ARG A 178 0.51 19.92 15.94
C ARG A 178 -0.24 18.89 15.09
N SER A 179 -0.98 19.33 14.07
CA SER A 179 -1.65 18.43 13.12
C SER A 179 -0.70 17.68 12.17
N SER A 180 0.58 18.06 12.15
CA SER A 180 1.66 17.43 11.39
C SER A 180 3.00 17.64 12.10
N TYR A 181 4.08 17.09 11.57
CA TYR A 181 5.45 17.33 12.03
C TYR A 181 6.31 18.07 10.99
N GLU A 182 5.69 18.89 10.13
CA GLU A 182 6.35 19.67 9.08
C GLU A 182 7.40 20.66 9.61
N GLN A 183 7.32 21.06 10.88
CA GLN A 183 8.35 21.87 11.54
C GLN A 183 9.74 21.20 11.58
N ALA A 184 9.82 19.88 11.36
CA ALA A 184 11.08 19.17 11.19
C ALA A 184 11.76 19.47 9.83
N GLY A 185 11.12 20.26 8.96
CA GLY A 185 11.50 20.43 7.55
C GLY A 185 11.32 19.14 6.76
N GLY A 186 11.70 19.14 5.48
CA GLY A 186 11.68 17.94 4.63
C GLY A 186 10.29 17.31 4.42
N THR A 187 10.24 16.03 4.08
CA THR A 187 8.99 15.31 3.82
C THR A 187 8.32 14.81 5.10
N SER A 188 7.00 14.99 5.17
CA SER A 188 6.11 14.47 6.21
C SER A 188 4.94 13.70 5.58
N SER A 189 4.30 12.84 6.37
CA SER A 189 3.04 12.17 6.04
C SER A 189 2.19 12.00 7.29
N THR A 190 0.87 11.91 7.12
CA THR A 190 -0.09 11.72 8.20
C THR A 190 -1.24 10.82 7.76
N GLY A 191 -2.07 10.38 8.72
CA GLY A 191 -3.30 9.66 8.45
C GLY A 191 -3.13 8.15 8.21
N GLU A 192 -1.99 7.57 8.58
CA GLU A 192 -1.71 6.14 8.42
C GLU A 192 -2.61 5.24 9.30
N PHE A 193 -3.30 5.78 10.32
CA PHE A 193 -4.14 4.99 11.23
C PHE A 193 -5.55 4.76 10.71
N VAL A 194 -6.29 5.84 10.45
CA VAL A 194 -7.73 5.79 10.17
C VAL A 194 -8.11 6.46 8.86
N THR A 195 -7.40 7.53 8.48
CA THR A 195 -7.77 8.33 7.32
C THR A 195 -7.76 7.51 6.04
N VAL A 196 -6.67 6.79 5.75
CA VAL A 196 -6.57 5.98 4.52
C VAL A 196 -7.62 4.88 4.47
N LEU A 197 -7.83 4.15 5.58
CA LEU A 197 -8.88 3.13 5.66
C LEU A 197 -10.28 3.73 5.46
N SER A 198 -10.55 4.89 6.07
CA SER A 198 -11.81 5.62 5.88
C SER A 198 -12.01 5.99 4.42
N THR A 199 -10.98 6.52 3.75
CA THR A 199 -11.06 6.88 2.33
C THR A 199 -11.36 5.68 1.44
N ILE A 200 -10.93 4.46 1.80
CA ILE A 200 -11.17 3.25 1.01
C ILE A 200 -12.54 2.61 1.32
N PHE A 201 -13.01 2.66 2.56
CA PHE A 201 -14.17 1.85 2.99
C PHE A 201 -15.44 2.64 3.33
N LYS A 202 -15.38 3.97 3.46
CA LYS A 202 -16.60 4.76 3.63
C LYS A 202 -17.48 4.69 2.37
N PRO A 203 -18.80 4.56 2.49
CA PRO A 203 -19.70 4.48 1.34
C PRO A 203 -19.58 5.68 0.40
N GLU A 204 -19.37 6.88 0.94
CA GLU A 204 -19.26 8.12 0.18
C GLU A 204 -18.04 8.17 -0.74
N SER A 205 -17.06 7.28 -0.53
CA SER A 205 -15.89 7.16 -1.39
C SER A 205 -16.19 6.48 -2.73
N GLU A 206 -17.30 5.74 -2.83
CA GLU A 206 -17.69 5.01 -4.05
C GLU A 206 -16.54 4.15 -4.62
N THR A 207 -15.73 3.57 -3.73
CA THR A 207 -14.51 2.84 -4.10
C THR A 207 -14.82 1.62 -4.96
N GLU A 208 -14.19 1.56 -6.13
CA GLU A 208 -14.21 0.39 -7.00
C GLU A 208 -13.19 -0.63 -6.51
N PHE A 209 -13.60 -1.90 -6.36
CA PHE A 209 -12.72 -3.00 -5.98
C PHE A 209 -12.68 -4.06 -7.08
N ASN A 210 -11.47 -4.51 -7.42
CA ASN A 210 -11.26 -5.58 -8.39
C ASN A 210 -10.46 -6.69 -7.73
N LEU A 211 -10.98 -7.92 -7.76
CA LEU A 211 -10.25 -9.10 -7.30
C LEU A 211 -9.03 -9.31 -8.19
N VAL A 212 -7.85 -9.43 -7.58
CA VAL A 212 -6.59 -9.63 -8.30
C VAL A 212 -6.07 -11.03 -8.09
N ASP A 213 -5.82 -11.40 -6.84
CA ASP A 213 -5.03 -12.59 -6.50
C ASP A 213 -5.23 -13.03 -5.05
N THR A 214 -4.41 -14.00 -4.63
CA THR A 214 -4.22 -14.40 -3.25
C THR A 214 -2.74 -14.35 -2.90
N ASP A 215 -2.42 -14.09 -1.64
CA ASP A 215 -1.03 -14.06 -1.17
C ASP A 215 -0.95 -14.53 0.29
N ILE A 216 0.26 -14.79 0.76
CA ILE A 216 0.56 -15.04 2.17
C ILE A 216 1.37 -13.86 2.70
N LEU A 217 0.78 -13.10 3.61
CA LEU A 217 1.43 -11.95 4.25
C LEU A 217 1.66 -12.27 5.72
N ARG A 218 2.92 -12.35 6.16
CA ARG A 218 3.29 -12.71 7.55
C ARG A 218 2.54 -13.97 8.05
N ASN A 219 2.62 -15.06 7.27
CA ASN A 219 1.93 -16.34 7.51
C ASN A 219 0.39 -16.31 7.55
N ARG A 220 -0.24 -15.20 7.14
CA ARG A 220 -1.69 -15.09 7.03
C ARG A 220 -2.12 -15.20 5.56
N PRO A 221 -3.02 -16.14 5.21
CA PRO A 221 -3.62 -16.19 3.89
C PRO A 221 -4.47 -14.95 3.62
N THR A 222 -4.26 -14.33 2.47
CA THR A 222 -4.93 -13.08 2.08
C THR A 222 -5.59 -13.19 0.71
N VAL A 223 -6.62 -12.38 0.51
CA VAL A 223 -7.18 -12.06 -0.80
C VAL A 223 -6.77 -10.64 -1.14
N VAL A 224 -6.32 -10.45 -2.37
CA VAL A 224 -5.74 -9.21 -2.86
C VAL A 224 -6.72 -8.52 -3.79
N PHE A 225 -7.01 -7.26 -3.51
CA PHE A 225 -7.88 -6.43 -4.32
C PHE A 225 -7.15 -5.18 -4.77
N ASP A 226 -7.26 -4.84 -6.04
CA ASP A 226 -7.00 -3.48 -6.49
C ASP A 226 -8.20 -2.61 -6.13
N PHE A 227 -7.94 -1.33 -5.83
CA PHE A 227 -8.97 -0.35 -5.55
C PHE A 227 -8.69 0.96 -6.26
N THR A 228 -9.75 1.71 -6.57
CA THR A 228 -9.68 3.07 -7.10
C THR A 228 -10.71 3.95 -6.41
N VAL A 229 -10.31 5.17 -6.07
CA VAL A 229 -11.18 6.22 -5.53
C VAL A 229 -10.90 7.49 -6.32
N ASP A 230 -11.95 8.05 -6.91
CA ASP A 230 -11.85 9.25 -7.71
C ASP A 230 -11.45 10.48 -6.91
N ARG A 231 -10.85 11.45 -7.61
CA ARG A 231 -10.31 12.70 -7.01
C ARG A 231 -11.31 13.42 -6.11
N ASP A 232 -12.56 13.55 -6.55
CA ASP A 232 -13.59 14.32 -5.83
C ASP A 232 -14.05 13.63 -4.54
N ARG A 233 -13.84 12.31 -4.46
CA ARG A 233 -14.20 11.45 -3.33
C ARG A 233 -13.02 11.22 -2.37
N ALA A 234 -11.85 10.92 -2.92
CA ALA A 234 -10.64 10.63 -2.14
C ALA A 234 -10.14 11.85 -1.36
N ARG A 235 -10.20 13.03 -2.01
CA ARG A 235 -9.73 14.31 -1.49
C ARG A 235 -8.33 14.26 -0.88
N GLN A 236 -7.44 13.38 -1.40
CA GLN A 236 -6.08 13.30 -0.91
C GLN A 236 -5.34 14.60 -1.26
N GLN A 237 -4.85 15.31 -0.25
CA GLN A 237 -4.06 16.51 -0.44
C GLN A 237 -2.57 16.17 -0.52
N ILE A 238 -1.88 16.74 -1.50
CA ILE A 238 -0.42 16.76 -1.58
C ILE A 238 0.02 18.22 -1.53
N THR A 239 0.88 18.54 -0.58
CA THR A 239 1.42 19.88 -0.36
C THR A 239 2.91 19.87 -0.62
N ILE A 240 3.40 20.84 -1.39
CA ILE A 240 4.83 21.05 -1.66
C ILE A 240 5.13 22.52 -1.41
N GLY A 241 6.12 22.84 -0.60
CA GLY A 241 6.55 24.21 -0.40
C GLY A 241 7.81 24.32 0.44
N ASP A 242 8.60 25.35 0.11
CA ASP A 242 9.68 25.86 0.96
C ASP A 242 9.39 27.35 1.23
N THR A 243 9.46 28.19 0.20
CA THR A 243 9.06 29.62 0.27
C THR A 243 7.63 29.88 -0.23
N ILE A 244 7.17 29.13 -1.24
CA ILE A 244 5.80 29.21 -1.77
C ILE A 244 5.16 27.84 -1.62
N THR A 245 4.06 27.78 -0.86
CA THR A 245 3.28 26.56 -0.68
C THR A 245 2.32 26.36 -1.84
N GLN A 246 2.45 25.22 -2.51
CA GLN A 246 1.50 24.74 -3.51
C GLN A 246 0.79 23.51 -2.96
N SER A 247 -0.48 23.34 -3.31
CA SER A 247 -1.27 22.16 -2.93
C SER A 247 -2.10 21.69 -4.10
N THR A 248 -2.29 20.37 -4.18
CA THR A 248 -3.21 19.77 -5.13
C THR A 248 -4.01 18.66 -4.45
N VAL A 249 -5.21 18.41 -4.98
CA VAL A 249 -6.08 17.31 -4.57
C VAL A 249 -5.96 16.20 -5.60
N THR A 250 -5.91 14.96 -5.16
CA THR A 250 -5.68 13.79 -6.01
C THR A 250 -6.71 12.71 -5.71
N GLY A 251 -6.94 11.85 -6.71
CA GLY A 251 -7.55 10.54 -6.47
C GLY A 251 -6.53 9.60 -5.86
N ILE A 252 -6.98 8.41 -5.50
CA ILE A 252 -6.10 7.34 -5.05
C ILE A 252 -6.45 6.05 -5.77
N LYS A 253 -5.43 5.29 -6.12
CA LYS A 253 -5.60 3.89 -6.50
C LYS A 253 -4.54 3.06 -5.81
N GLY A 254 -4.75 1.76 -5.76
CA GLY A 254 -3.80 0.90 -5.10
C GLY A 254 -4.30 -0.50 -4.92
N ARG A 255 -3.77 -1.14 -3.89
CA ARG A 255 -4.02 -2.52 -3.57
C ARG A 255 -4.15 -2.73 -2.07
N ILE A 256 -5.02 -3.66 -1.69
CA ILE A 256 -5.20 -4.09 -0.31
C ILE A 256 -5.07 -5.60 -0.18
N TRP A 257 -4.51 -6.04 0.93
CA TRP A 257 -4.41 -7.44 1.32
C TRP A 257 -5.38 -7.67 2.48
N ILE A 258 -6.42 -8.46 2.24
CA ILE A 258 -7.45 -8.78 3.21
C ILE A 258 -7.20 -10.18 3.77
N ASP A 259 -7.07 -10.30 5.08
CA ASP A 259 -7.01 -11.56 5.80
C ASP A 259 -8.26 -12.41 5.53
N ARG A 260 -8.08 -13.64 5.06
CA ARG A 260 -9.20 -14.55 4.72
C ARG A 260 -10.04 -14.95 5.92
N GLU A 261 -9.41 -15.12 7.08
CA GLU A 261 -10.06 -15.65 8.28
C GLU A 261 -10.79 -14.53 9.03
N LYS A 262 -10.10 -13.41 9.24
CA LYS A 262 -10.56 -12.30 10.08
C LYS A 262 -11.23 -11.19 9.29
N SER A 263 -11.12 -11.18 7.96
CA SER A 263 -11.67 -10.14 7.09
C SER A 263 -11.18 -8.76 7.53
N ARG A 264 -9.86 -8.64 7.71
CA ARG A 264 -9.17 -7.41 8.12
C ARG A 264 -8.10 -7.04 7.10
N VAL A 265 -7.92 -5.75 6.84
CA VAL A 265 -6.86 -5.25 5.97
C VAL A 265 -5.50 -5.36 6.68
N LEU A 266 -4.57 -6.10 6.11
CA LEU A 266 -3.23 -6.31 6.66
C LEU A 266 -2.15 -5.47 5.98
N ARG A 267 -2.41 -5.02 4.75
CA ARG A 267 -1.55 -4.11 4.01
C ARG A 267 -2.37 -3.25 3.05
N ILE A 268 -1.95 -2.01 2.89
CA ILE A 268 -2.39 -1.09 1.84
C ILE A 268 -1.15 -0.64 1.08
N GLU A 269 -1.17 -0.76 -0.24
CA GLU A 269 -0.26 -0.05 -1.14
C GLU A 269 -1.10 0.94 -1.94
N SER A 270 -0.73 2.21 -2.02
CA SER A 270 -1.50 3.19 -2.78
C SER A 270 -0.63 4.25 -3.42
N GLU A 271 -1.14 4.82 -4.51
CA GLU A 271 -0.55 5.94 -5.21
C GLU A 271 -1.59 7.00 -5.56
N ALA A 272 -1.15 8.26 -5.57
CA ALA A 272 -1.97 9.38 -5.98
C ALA A 272 -2.20 9.36 -7.50
N THR A 273 -3.44 9.63 -7.91
CA THR A 273 -3.84 9.72 -9.32
C THR A 273 -4.27 11.15 -9.67
N GLY A 274 -4.14 11.50 -10.95
CA GLY A 274 -4.55 12.82 -11.44
C GLY A 274 -3.73 13.98 -10.86
N ILE A 275 -2.44 13.75 -10.55
CA ILE A 275 -1.51 14.82 -10.20
C ILE A 275 -1.33 15.72 -11.43
N PRO A 276 -1.54 17.05 -11.33
CA PRO A 276 -1.34 17.95 -12.46
C PRO A 276 0.09 17.91 -13.00
N GLU A 277 0.26 18.01 -14.32
CA GLU A 277 1.58 17.90 -14.97
C GLU A 277 2.55 19.02 -14.56
N ASP A 278 2.02 20.21 -14.29
CA ASP A 278 2.75 21.39 -13.84
C ASP A 278 3.05 21.38 -12.34
N PHE A 279 2.43 20.48 -11.56
CA PHE A 279 2.69 20.34 -10.13
C PHE A 279 4.09 19.76 -9.89
N PRO A 280 4.85 20.21 -8.86
CA PRO A 280 6.23 19.76 -8.63
C PRO A 280 6.35 18.25 -8.35
N ALA A 281 5.41 17.67 -7.60
CA ALA A 281 5.39 16.24 -7.36
C ALA A 281 4.94 15.48 -8.63
N LYS A 282 5.61 14.38 -8.94
CA LYS A 282 5.33 13.50 -10.09
C LYS A 282 4.73 12.16 -9.68
N SER A 283 4.97 11.74 -8.45
CA SER A 283 4.27 10.59 -7.85
C SER A 283 4.28 10.75 -6.33
N ALA A 284 3.23 10.23 -5.69
CA ALA A 284 3.16 10.08 -4.24
C ALA A 284 2.60 8.69 -3.96
N ARG A 285 3.42 7.84 -3.33
CA ARG A 285 3.14 6.45 -3.05
C ARG A 285 3.25 6.19 -1.56
N ARG A 286 2.45 5.27 -1.06
CA ARG A 286 2.54 4.80 0.33
C ARG A 286 2.30 3.30 0.39
N THR A 287 3.02 2.64 1.30
CA THR A 287 2.71 1.30 1.79
C THR A 287 2.45 1.41 3.28
N ILE A 288 1.40 0.79 3.79
CA ILE A 288 1.10 0.69 5.22
C ILE A 288 0.88 -0.79 5.53
N ASP A 289 1.66 -1.33 6.45
CA ASP A 289 1.47 -2.66 7.02
C ASP A 289 0.78 -2.56 8.36
N TYR A 290 -0.20 -3.41 8.60
CA TYR A 290 -0.92 -3.50 9.86
C TYR A 290 -0.61 -4.79 10.59
N ASP A 291 -0.52 -4.73 11.91
CA ASP A 291 -0.49 -5.92 12.75
C ASP A 291 -1.20 -5.71 14.09
N TRP A 292 -1.40 -6.81 14.81
CA TRP A 292 -2.02 -6.78 16.12
C TRP A 292 -1.06 -6.15 17.13
N ALA A 293 -1.48 -5.02 17.68
CA ALA A 293 -0.83 -4.33 18.79
C ALA A 293 -1.75 -4.35 20.00
N GLU A 294 -1.15 -4.33 21.19
CA GLU A 294 -1.88 -4.30 22.45
C GLU A 294 -1.88 -2.88 23.02
N ILE A 295 -3.04 -2.39 23.42
CA ILE A 295 -3.20 -1.14 24.16
C ILE A 295 -4.01 -1.47 25.42
N ALA A 296 -3.37 -1.31 26.58
CA ALA A 296 -4.01 -1.52 27.88
C ALA A 296 -4.71 -2.90 28.04
N GLY A 297 -4.11 -3.96 27.50
CA GLY A 297 -4.63 -5.34 27.57
C GLY A 297 -5.56 -5.75 26.43
N GLU A 298 -6.01 -4.80 25.61
CA GLU A 298 -6.89 -5.06 24.46
C GLU A 298 -6.11 -5.03 23.14
N LYS A 299 -6.52 -5.87 22.18
CA LYS A 299 -5.82 -6.02 20.89
C LYS A 299 -6.51 -5.26 19.78
N TYR A 300 -5.73 -4.42 19.10
CA TYR A 300 -6.16 -3.62 17.97
C TYR A 300 -5.25 -3.90 16.77
N LEU A 301 -5.83 -3.90 15.57
CA LEU A 301 -5.04 -4.00 14.34
C LEU A 301 -4.61 -2.58 13.95
N LEU A 302 -3.33 -2.26 14.14
CA LEU A 302 -2.78 -0.91 14.00
C LEU A 302 -1.58 -0.91 13.05
N PRO A 303 -1.18 0.26 12.53
CA PRO A 303 0.02 0.37 11.70
C PRO A 303 1.24 -0.21 12.42
N LEU A 304 1.95 -1.11 11.76
CA LEU A 304 3.23 -1.66 12.18
C LEU A 304 4.37 -0.86 11.55
N ALA A 305 4.25 -0.61 10.25
CA ALA A 305 5.24 0.13 9.47
C ALA A 305 4.57 0.85 8.29
N ALA A 306 5.20 1.92 7.82
CA ALA A 306 4.84 2.58 6.57
C ALA A 306 6.08 2.97 5.74
N ASP A 307 5.97 2.90 4.42
CA ASP A 307 6.96 3.38 3.46
C ASP A 307 6.28 4.41 2.56
N VAL A 308 6.59 5.69 2.77
CA VAL A 308 6.01 6.79 1.99
C VAL A 308 7.07 7.33 1.05
N ARG A 309 6.76 7.36 -0.25
CA ARG A 309 7.66 7.81 -1.30
C ARG A 309 7.05 8.93 -2.10
N LEU A 310 7.83 9.98 -2.34
CA LEU A 310 7.43 11.15 -3.11
C LEU A 310 8.48 11.40 -4.18
N THR A 311 8.09 11.36 -5.44
CA THR A 311 8.97 11.79 -6.54
C THR A 311 8.71 13.25 -6.82
N VAL A 312 9.73 14.10 -6.72
CA VAL A 312 9.63 15.54 -6.95
C VAL A 312 10.57 15.95 -8.08
N ARG A 313 10.14 16.90 -8.89
CA ARG A 313 11.04 17.59 -9.83
C ARG A 313 11.58 18.85 -9.16
N GLU A 314 12.90 18.94 -9.06
CA GLU A 314 13.60 20.13 -8.58
C GLU A 314 14.56 20.63 -9.66
N ARG A 315 14.23 21.77 -10.26
CA ARG A 315 14.94 22.32 -11.44
C ARG A 315 15.02 21.28 -12.57
N LYS A 316 16.23 20.82 -12.90
CA LYS A 316 16.50 19.84 -13.96
C LYS A 316 16.49 18.40 -13.47
N ASP A 317 16.58 18.20 -12.16
CA ASP A 317 16.75 16.89 -11.54
C ASP A 317 15.40 16.38 -10.99
N VAL A 318 15.27 15.06 -10.91
CA VAL A 318 14.12 14.41 -10.31
C VAL A 318 14.62 13.55 -9.15
N TYR A 319 14.07 13.81 -7.97
CA TYR A 319 14.44 13.11 -6.73
C TYR A 319 13.30 12.24 -6.26
N GLU A 320 13.64 11.09 -5.69
CA GLU A 320 12.71 10.27 -4.91
C GLU A 320 13.06 10.44 -3.43
N LEU A 321 12.12 10.99 -2.69
CA LEU A 321 12.17 11.18 -1.25
C LEU A 321 11.42 10.03 -0.59
N ARG A 322 11.97 9.46 0.49
CA ARG A 322 11.43 8.29 1.16
C ARG A 322 11.42 8.47 2.67
N ASN A 323 10.26 8.26 3.27
CA ASN A 323 10.05 8.16 4.71
C ASN A 323 9.73 6.71 5.06
N LEU A 324 10.65 6.02 5.72
CA LEU A 324 10.39 4.71 6.31
C LEU A 324 10.03 4.90 7.78
N ILE A 325 8.80 4.53 8.14
CA ILE A 325 8.20 4.77 9.45
C ILE A 325 7.97 3.43 10.15
N ARG A 326 8.43 3.31 11.39
CA ARG A 326 8.08 2.20 12.30
C ARG A 326 7.24 2.74 13.44
N PHE A 327 6.16 2.03 13.75
CA PHE A 327 5.27 2.35 14.85
C PHE A 327 5.60 1.42 16.00
N THR A 328 6.00 1.99 17.13
CA THR A 328 6.51 1.25 18.29
C THR A 328 5.86 1.77 19.55
N ASN A 329 5.74 0.89 20.55
CA ASN A 329 5.25 1.22 21.88
C ASN A 329 3.88 1.92 21.86
N TYR A 330 2.88 1.25 21.30
CA TYR A 330 1.48 1.64 21.48
C TYR A 330 1.12 1.64 22.96
N GLN A 331 0.57 2.73 23.45
CA GLN A 331 0.27 2.96 24.86
C GLN A 331 -1.06 3.67 25.03
N LYS A 332 -1.63 3.57 26.23
CA LYS A 332 -2.81 4.34 26.59
C LYS A 332 -2.53 5.85 26.51
N PHE A 333 -3.51 6.61 26.02
CA PHE A 333 -3.42 8.07 25.97
C PHE A 333 -3.05 8.69 27.33
N GLY A 334 -2.28 9.78 27.28
CA GLY A 334 -1.77 10.47 28.48
C GLY A 334 -0.48 9.86 29.05
N SER A 335 0.02 8.76 28.47
CA SER A 335 1.35 8.24 28.77
C SER A 335 2.42 9.08 28.06
N ASP A 336 3.54 9.32 28.73
CA ASP A 336 4.68 9.98 28.09
C ASP A 336 5.43 9.01 27.18
N VAL A 337 5.71 9.43 25.94
CA VAL A 337 6.56 8.65 25.04
C VAL A 337 8.02 8.85 25.41
N ILE A 338 8.65 7.78 25.89
CA ILE A 338 10.04 7.77 26.33
C ILE A 338 10.96 7.44 25.13
N ILE A 339 12.01 8.23 24.95
CA ILE A 339 13.11 7.91 24.02
C ILE A 339 14.08 6.97 24.72
N GLY A 340 14.29 5.78 24.15
CA GLY A 340 15.18 4.73 24.64
C GLY A 340 16.41 4.51 23.74
N PRO A 341 17.40 3.73 24.18
CA PRO A 341 18.60 3.42 23.38
C PRO A 341 18.30 2.78 22.02
N GLU A 342 17.25 1.97 21.94
CA GLU A 342 16.76 1.33 20.71
C GLU A 342 16.32 2.34 19.64
N ASP A 343 15.96 3.57 20.06
CA ASP A 343 15.61 4.67 19.17
C ASP A 343 16.82 5.28 18.46
N SER A 344 18.03 4.75 18.65
CA SER A 344 19.22 5.11 17.88
C SER A 344 19.49 4.16 16.70
N GLU A 345 18.87 2.97 16.67
CA GLU A 345 19.12 1.97 15.62
C GLU A 345 18.49 2.34 14.27
N PRO A 346 19.09 1.96 13.13
CA PRO A 346 18.49 2.22 11.83
C PRO A 346 17.13 1.52 11.68
N VAL A 347 16.14 2.26 11.19
CA VAL A 347 14.81 1.72 10.90
C VAL A 347 14.96 0.68 9.79
N ARG A 348 14.70 -0.60 10.10
CA ARG A 348 14.81 -1.70 9.13
C ARG A 348 13.55 -1.77 8.27
N GLU A 349 13.68 -2.25 7.04
CA GLU A 349 12.51 -2.60 6.24
C GLU A 349 11.84 -3.86 6.81
N GLU A 350 10.51 -3.85 6.94
CA GLU A 350 9.76 -5.07 7.23
C GLU A 350 9.81 -6.00 6.03
N LYS A 351 10.16 -7.27 6.28
CA LYS A 351 10.11 -8.29 5.23
C LYS A 351 8.65 -8.75 5.07
N PRO A 352 8.13 -8.86 3.82
CA PRO A 352 6.75 -9.26 3.56
C PRO A 352 6.44 -10.71 4.01
#